data_AF-A0A438HKA4-F1
#
_entry.id   AF-A0A438HKA4-F1
#
_cell.length_a   1.000
_cell.length_b   1.000
_cell.length_c   1.000
_cell.angle_alpha   90.00
_cell.angle_beta   90.00
_cell.angle_gamma   90.00
#
_symmetry.space_group_name_H-M   'P 1'
#
loop_
_entity.id
_entity.type
_entity.pdbx_description
1 polymer ?
#
loop_
_entity_poly.entity_id
_entity_poly.type
_entity_poly.pdbx_seq_one_letter_code
_entity_poly.pdbx_strand_id
1 'polypeptide(L)'
;MDSIKPGEGLQFSKLLVSAQGTFTLGFFSLDTRSYLGIWYTSDVNNKKVWVANRDNPISGTNANLMLDGNGTLMIIHSGGDPIVLNSNQASRNSIATLLDSGNFVVSALNSDGSVKQTLWKVSMILQTRSCLGCN
;
A
#
# COMPACT_ATOMS: atom_id res chain seq x y z
N MET A 1 -2.38 13.99 0.60
CA MET A 1 -2.10 13.21 -0.62
C MET A 1 -2.63 11.82 -0.38
N ASP A 2 -3.46 11.31 -1.29
CA ASP A 2 -4.14 10.02 -1.20
C ASP A 2 -3.70 9.03 -2.30
N SER A 3 -2.91 9.51 -3.27
CA SER A 3 -2.48 8.76 -4.44
C SER A 3 -0.98 8.87 -4.71
N ILE A 4 -0.42 7.85 -5.37
CA ILE A 4 0.98 7.75 -5.83
C ILE A 4 0.96 7.50 -7.34
N LYS A 5 1.67 8.32 -8.11
CA LYS A 5 1.78 8.20 -9.57
C LYS A 5 3.01 7.38 -9.97
N PRO A 6 3.09 6.91 -11.23
CA PRO A 6 4.27 6.21 -11.73
C PRO A 6 5.50 7.12 -11.66
N GLY A 7 6.61 6.58 -11.14
CA GLY A 7 7.84 7.31 -10.84
C GLY A 7 7.85 8.06 -9.51
N GLU A 8 6.72 8.10 -8.80
CA GLU A 8 6.62 8.66 -7.46
C GLU A 8 6.69 7.56 -6.39
N GLY A 9 6.91 7.98 -5.15
CA GLY A 9 6.92 7.08 -4.00
C GLY A 9 6.54 7.75 -2.69
N LEU A 10 6.16 6.92 -1.73
CA LEU A 10 5.93 7.32 -0.35
C LEU A 10 7.18 6.99 0.47
N GLN A 11 7.84 8.03 0.95
CA GLN A 11 8.99 7.90 1.84
C GLN A 11 8.58 7.36 3.20
N PHE A 12 9.51 6.73 3.93
CA PHE A 12 9.27 6.17 5.26
C PHE A 12 8.53 7.11 6.23
N SER A 13 8.94 8.38 6.29
CA SER A 13 8.39 9.38 7.22
C SER A 13 7.11 10.06 6.72
N LYS A 14 6.62 9.68 5.53
CA LYS A 14 5.43 10.27 4.91
C LYS A 14 4.25 9.34 5.04
N LEU A 15 3.07 9.94 5.08
CA LEU A 15 1.80 9.25 5.17
C LEU A 15 0.96 9.55 3.93
N LEU A 16 0.28 8.53 3.45
CA LEU A 16 -0.75 8.64 2.42
C LEU A 16 -2.10 8.56 3.14
N VAL A 17 -2.92 9.60 3.00
CA VAL A 17 -4.18 9.73 3.74
C VAL A 17 -5.31 9.76 2.74
N SER A 18 -6.35 8.95 2.95
CA SER A 18 -7.51 8.86 2.05
C SER A 18 -8.22 10.21 1.92
N ALA A 19 -9.00 10.41 0.85
CA ALA A 19 -9.58 11.71 0.49
C ALA A 19 -10.36 12.39 1.63
N GLN A 20 -11.15 11.64 2.40
CA GLN A 20 -11.89 12.15 3.55
C GLN A 20 -11.15 12.00 4.88
N GLY A 21 -9.89 11.55 4.87
CA GLY A 21 -9.10 11.38 6.08
C GLY A 21 -9.47 10.17 6.92
N THR A 22 -10.23 9.21 6.38
CA THR A 22 -10.70 8.04 7.16
C THR A 22 -9.58 7.03 7.39
N PHE A 23 -8.75 6.79 6.38
CA PHE A 23 -7.66 5.82 6.44
C PHE A 23 -6.31 6.45 6.15
N THR A 24 -5.28 5.88 6.77
CA THR A 24 -3.88 6.22 6.55
C THR A 24 -3.12 4.97 6.15
N LEU A 25 -2.27 5.12 5.14
CA LEU A 25 -1.24 4.16 4.72
C LEU A 25 0.12 4.78 5.01
N GLY A 26 1.02 3.99 5.60
CA GLY A 26 2.39 4.43 5.84
C GLY A 26 3.26 3.37 6.48
N PHE A 27 4.54 3.71 6.63
CA PHE A 27 5.49 2.85 7.33
C PHE A 27 5.38 3.02 8.84
N PHE A 28 5.63 1.94 9.56
CA PHE A 28 5.72 1.92 11.01
C PHE A 28 6.75 0.89 11.46
N SER A 29 7.32 1.09 12.65
CA SER A 29 8.28 0.17 13.25
C SER A 29 7.68 -0.54 14.44
N LEU A 30 8.03 -1.81 14.58
CA LEU A 30 7.86 -2.61 15.79
C LEU A 30 9.26 -3.14 16.15
N ASP A 31 9.79 -2.70 17.28
CA ASP A 31 11.17 -2.92 17.69
C ASP A 31 12.19 -2.50 16.61
N THR A 32 12.96 -3.45 16.08
CA THR A 32 13.98 -3.23 15.05
C THR A 32 13.49 -3.48 13.62
N ARG A 33 12.20 -3.82 13.47
CA ARG A 33 11.58 -4.21 12.20
C ARG A 33 10.56 -3.18 11.76
N SER A 34 10.48 -2.97 10.46
CA SER A 34 9.60 -2.01 9.81
C SER A 34 8.66 -2.68 8.83
N TYR A 35 7.48 -2.06 8.75
CA TYR A 35 6.34 -2.58 8.03
C TYR A 35 5.62 -1.44 7.32
N LEU A 36 5.01 -1.74 6.18
CA LEU A 36 4.03 -0.88 5.53
C LEU A 36 2.64 -1.39 5.91
N GLY A 37 1.74 -0.49 6.33
CA GLY A 37 0.39 -0.90 6.69
C GLY A 37 -0.65 0.19 6.55
N ILE A 38 -1.91 -0.21 6.73
CA ILE A 38 -3.09 0.67 6.72
C ILE A 38 -3.70 0.67 8.12
N TRP A 39 -4.22 1.81 8.55
CA TRP A 39 -4.98 1.98 9.80
C TRP A 39 -6.02 3.11 9.68
N TYR A 40 -6.96 3.16 10.63
CA TYR A 40 -7.89 4.28 10.76
C TYR A 40 -7.14 5.51 11.25
N THR A 41 -7.31 6.65 10.57
CA THR A 41 -6.59 7.88 10.92
C THR A 41 -6.94 8.39 12.32
N SER A 42 -8.19 8.20 12.76
CA SER A 42 -8.67 8.65 14.07
C SER A 42 -8.40 7.66 15.20
N ASP A 43 -7.84 6.47 14.92
CA ASP A 43 -7.60 5.47 15.95
C ASP A 43 -6.34 5.81 16.75
N VAL A 44 -6.56 6.23 17.99
CA VAL A 44 -5.52 6.56 18.98
C VAL A 44 -4.59 5.38 19.28
N ASN A 45 -5.09 4.15 19.13
CA ASN A 45 -4.31 2.93 19.34
C ASN A 45 -3.53 2.51 18.07
N ASN A 46 -3.70 3.23 16.96
CA ASN A 46 -3.00 2.97 15.71
C ASN A 46 -3.13 1.51 15.22
N LYS A 47 -4.29 0.87 15.45
CA LYS A 47 -4.50 -0.54 15.11
C LYS A 47 -4.34 -0.73 13.60
N LYS A 48 -3.37 -1.56 13.24
CA LYS A 48 -3.07 -1.90 11.85
C LYS A 48 -4.13 -2.88 11.35
N VAL A 49 -4.88 -2.46 10.34
CA VAL A 49 -5.96 -3.27 9.72
C VAL A 49 -5.46 -4.05 8.51
N TRP A 50 -4.28 -3.69 7.99
CA TRP A 50 -3.57 -4.40 6.95
C TRP A 50 -2.07 -4.16 7.07
N VAL A 51 -1.24 -5.17 6.76
CA VAL A 51 0.22 -5.08 6.75
C VAL A 51 0.75 -5.75 5.48
N ALA A 52 1.48 -5.00 4.66
CA ALA A 52 1.93 -5.43 3.33
C ALA A 52 2.99 -6.53 3.41
N ASN A 53 4.02 -6.29 4.21
CA ASN A 53 5.22 -7.12 4.31
C ASN A 53 5.26 -7.88 5.64
N ARG A 54 4.12 -8.49 6.02
CA ARG A 54 3.99 -9.22 7.30
C ARG A 54 5.00 -10.36 7.42
N ASP A 55 5.21 -11.09 6.33
CA ASP A 55 6.12 -12.25 6.27
C ASP A 55 7.56 -11.85 5.96
N ASN A 56 7.77 -10.65 5.42
CA ASN A 56 9.08 -10.12 5.02
C ASN A 56 9.36 -8.76 5.69
N PRO A 57 9.55 -8.72 7.02
CA PRO A 57 9.84 -7.49 7.74
C PRO A 57 11.17 -6.86 7.29
N ILE A 58 11.21 -5.53 7.27
CA ILE A 58 12.39 -4.78 6.84
C ILE A 58 13.20 -4.34 8.05
N SER A 59 14.50 -4.57 8.06
CA SER A 59 15.37 -4.08 9.13
C SER A 59 15.60 -2.57 9.01
N GLY A 60 15.37 -1.82 10.09
CA GLY A 60 15.57 -0.36 10.13
C GLY A 60 14.50 0.41 9.34
N THR A 61 14.74 1.71 9.12
CA THR A 61 13.75 2.64 8.55
C THR A 61 14.07 3.07 7.13
N ASN A 62 15.01 2.41 6.47
CA ASN A 62 15.44 2.75 5.12
C ASN A 62 14.59 1.98 4.10
N ALA A 63 13.33 2.38 3.99
CA ALA A 63 12.34 1.79 3.09
C ALA A 63 11.41 2.84 2.48
N ASN A 64 11.07 2.66 1.20
CA ASN A 64 10.13 3.51 0.46
C ASN A 64 9.15 2.65 -0.32
N LEU A 65 7.89 3.07 -0.39
CA LEU A 65 6.91 2.49 -1.30
C LEU A 65 7.03 3.24 -2.62
N MET A 66 7.07 2.52 -3.75
CA MET A 66 7.21 3.11 -5.07
C MET A 66 6.24 2.47 -6.05
N LEU A 67 5.64 3.28 -6.93
CA LEU A 67 4.99 2.81 -8.14
C LEU A 67 5.94 3.13 -9.30
N ASP A 68 6.56 2.12 -9.90
CA ASP A 68 7.53 2.37 -10.98
C ASP A 68 6.85 2.82 -12.29
N GLY A 69 7.64 3.23 -13.28
CA GLY A 69 7.14 3.64 -14.59
C GLY A 69 6.42 2.55 -15.39
N ASN A 70 6.51 1.28 -14.96
CA ASN A 70 5.78 0.16 -15.55
C ASN A 70 4.46 -0.14 -14.82
N GLY A 71 4.19 0.54 -13.70
CA GLY A 71 3.02 0.31 -12.85
C GLY A 71 3.20 -0.81 -11.84
N THR A 72 4.44 -1.19 -11.55
CA THR A 72 4.78 -2.15 -10.49
C THR A 72 4.89 -1.41 -9.16
N LEU A 73 4.04 -1.80 -8.22
CA LEU A 73 4.00 -1.31 -6.86
C LEU A 73 4.93 -2.19 -6.00
N MET A 74 5.96 -1.59 -5.43
CA MET A 74 6.99 -2.31 -4.67
C MET A 74 7.48 -1.52 -3.46
N ILE A 75 7.96 -2.23 -2.45
CA ILE A 75 8.72 -1.64 -1.34
C ILE A 75 10.21 -1.81 -1.64
N ILE A 76 10.90 -0.69 -1.79
CA ILE A 76 12.36 -0.65 -1.95
C ILE A 76 12.96 -0.44 -0.56
N HIS A 77 13.94 -1.26 -0.19
CA HIS A 77 14.64 -1.13 1.09
C HIS A 77 16.11 -1.53 0.96
N SER A 78 16.95 -1.14 1.91
CA SER A 78 18.40 -1.43 1.88
C SER A 78 18.77 -2.87 2.29
N GLY A 79 17.77 -3.73 2.54
CA GLY A 79 17.97 -5.05 3.13
C GLY A 79 17.98 -6.20 2.11
N GLY A 80 17.90 -5.93 0.82
CA GLY A 80 17.87 -6.95 -0.23
C GLY A 80 17.00 -6.53 -1.42
N ASP A 81 16.38 -7.53 -2.05
CA ASP A 81 15.53 -7.33 -3.22
C ASP A 81 14.21 -6.61 -2.88
N PRO A 82 13.66 -5.80 -3.81
CA PRO A 82 12.37 -5.15 -3.60
C PRO A 82 11.22 -6.13 -3.34
N ILE A 83 10.33 -5.77 -2.43
CA ILE A 83 9.12 -6.55 -2.14
C ILE A 83 8.00 -6.07 -3.09
N VAL A 84 7.67 -6.88 -4.10
CA VAL A 84 6.60 -6.57 -5.06
C VAL A 84 5.23 -6.86 -4.47
N LEU A 85 4.31 -5.88 -4.53
CA LEU A 85 2.97 -5.98 -3.94
C LEU A 85 1.88 -6.39 -4.95
N ASN A 86 2.04 -6.05 -6.23
CA ASN A 86 1.08 -6.33 -7.30
C ASN A 86 1.65 -7.25 -8.40
N SER A 87 2.05 -8.47 -8.02
CA SER A 87 2.70 -9.46 -8.90
C SER A 87 2.04 -9.59 -10.29
N ASN A 88 2.70 -9.02 -11.31
CA ASN A 88 2.28 -9.01 -12.73
C ASN A 88 0.96 -8.28 -13.05
N GLN A 89 0.43 -7.49 -12.13
CA GLN A 89 -0.80 -6.70 -12.32
C GLN A 89 -0.46 -5.21 -12.45
N ALA A 90 0.22 -4.86 -13.55
CA ALA A 90 0.84 -3.56 -13.76
C ALA A 90 0.43 -2.92 -15.11
N SER A 91 0.45 -1.58 -15.18
CA SER A 91 0.27 -0.82 -16.41
C SER A 91 1.02 0.51 -16.31
N ARG A 92 1.65 0.95 -17.41
CA ARG A 92 2.42 2.21 -17.44
C ARG A 92 1.58 3.43 -17.10
N ASN A 93 0.33 3.48 -17.58
CA ASN A 93 -0.61 4.53 -17.22
C ASN A 93 -1.46 4.02 -16.05
N SER A 94 -0.90 4.07 -14.84
CA SER A 94 -1.58 3.63 -13.63
C SER A 94 -1.47 4.64 -12.52
N ILE A 95 -2.25 4.43 -11.46
CA ILE A 95 -2.19 5.20 -10.23
C ILE A 95 -2.49 4.27 -9.06
N ALA A 96 -1.80 4.46 -7.94
CA ALA A 96 -2.09 3.78 -6.69
C ALA A 96 -2.82 4.74 -5.75
N THR A 97 -4.02 4.41 -5.29
CA THR A 97 -4.87 5.31 -4.48
C THR A 97 -5.41 4.61 -3.24
N LEU A 98 -5.34 5.28 -2.10
CA LEU A 98 -5.99 4.86 -0.86
C LEU A 98 -7.40 5.43 -0.79
N LEU A 99 -8.39 4.55 -0.91
CA LEU A 99 -9.81 4.93 -0.87
C LEU A 99 -10.30 5.08 0.57
N ASP A 100 -11.37 5.85 0.78
CA ASP A 100 -12.03 5.97 2.09
C ASP A 100 -12.73 4.69 2.56
N SER A 101 -12.83 3.68 1.69
CA SER A 101 -13.19 2.31 2.09
C SER A 101 -12.04 1.56 2.76
N GLY A 102 -10.85 2.17 2.82
CA GLY A 102 -9.57 1.59 3.25
C GLY A 102 -8.99 0.55 2.29
N ASN A 103 -9.56 0.44 1.10
CA ASN A 103 -8.93 -0.32 0.02
C ASN A 103 -7.77 0.51 -0.55
N PHE A 104 -6.60 -0.10 -0.67
CA PHE A 104 -5.50 0.45 -1.45
C PHE A 104 -5.47 -0.23 -2.81
N VAL A 105 -5.59 0.57 -3.87
CA VAL A 105 -5.92 0.09 -5.22
C VAL A 105 -4.92 0.62 -6.23
N VAL A 106 -4.43 -0.25 -7.10
CA VAL A 106 -3.70 0.13 -8.32
C VAL A 106 -4.67 0.03 -9.49
N SER A 107 -4.88 1.14 -10.19
CA SER A 107 -5.80 1.23 -11.33
C SER A 107 -5.08 1.68 -12.58
N ALA A 108 -5.42 1.08 -13.72
CA ALA A 108 -5.02 1.58 -15.03
C ALA A 108 -5.94 2.75 -15.43
N LEU A 109 -5.37 3.76 -16.07
CA LEU A 109 -6.06 4.97 -16.49
C LEU A 109 -6.22 5.03 -18.02
N ASN A 110 -7.28 5.68 -18.45
CA ASN A 110 -7.42 6.16 -19.83
C ASN A 110 -6.57 7.41 -20.04
N SER A 111 -6.46 7.86 -21.30
CA SER A 111 -5.70 9.07 -21.64
C SER A 111 -6.27 10.35 -21.03
N ASP A 112 -7.55 10.36 -20.67
CA ASP A 112 -8.25 11.46 -20.00
C ASP A 112 -8.11 11.43 -18.46
N GLY A 113 -7.38 10.45 -17.93
CA GLY A 113 -7.18 10.25 -16.48
C GLY A 113 -8.31 9.51 -15.77
N SER A 114 -9.39 9.13 -16.48
CA SER A 114 -10.44 8.29 -15.90
C SER A 114 -9.95 6.87 -15.64
N VAL A 115 -10.50 6.22 -14.61
CA VAL A 115 -10.16 4.83 -14.29
C VAL A 115 -10.69 3.92 -15.40
N LYS A 116 -9.78 3.24 -16.09
CA LYS A 116 -10.09 2.23 -17.10
C LYS A 116 -10.44 0.89 -16.45
N GLN A 117 -9.58 0.44 -15.54
CA GLN A 117 -9.74 -0.84 -14.84
C GLN A 117 -8.93 -0.86 -13.55
N THR A 118 -9.40 -1.58 -12.55
CA THR A 118 -8.60 -1.93 -11.38
C THR A 118 -7.67 -3.09 -11.74
N LEU A 119 -6.36 -2.93 -11.51
CA LEU A 119 -5.34 -3.95 -11.75
C LEU A 119 -5.13 -4.81 -10.52
N TRP A 120 -5.03 -4.17 -9.36
CA TRP A 120 -4.77 -4.83 -8.09
C TRP A 120 -5.43 -4.05 -6.96
N LYS A 121 -5.83 -4.75 -5.90
CA LYS A 121 -6.29 -4.12 -4.66
C LYS A 121 -6.02 -5.00 -3.47
N VAL A 122 -5.80 -4.35 -2.32
CA VAL A 122 -6.02 -4.97 -1.01
C VAL A 122 -7.31 -4.45 -0.42
N SER A 123 -8.04 -5.34 0.25
CA SER A 123 -9.31 -4.98 0.87
C SER A 123 -9.36 -5.40 2.33
N MET A 124 -9.74 -4.45 3.18
CA MET A 124 -9.93 -4.72 4.61
C MET A 124 -11.15 -5.60 4.87
N ILE A 125 -12.15 -5.58 3.99
CA ILE A 125 -13.39 -6.36 4.13
C ILE A 125 -13.14 -7.86 3.90
N LEU A 126 -12.10 -8.22 3.15
CA LEU A 126 -11.80 -9.63 2.84
C LEU A 126 -10.81 -10.27 3.82
N GLN A 127 -10.01 -9.49 4.56
CA GLN A 127 -9.10 -10.05 5.58
C GLN A 127 -9.81 -10.45 6.88
N THR A 128 -11.06 -10.04 7.08
CA THR A 128 -11.92 -10.56 8.16
C THR A 128 -12.63 -11.87 7.79
N ARG A 129 -12.54 -12.32 6.53
CA ARG A 129 -13.15 -13.58 6.05
C ARG A 129 -12.18 -14.75 5.91
N SER A 130 -10.92 -14.62 6.32
CA SER A 130 -9.95 -15.73 6.30
C SER A 130 -9.81 -16.48 7.63
N CYS A 131 -10.76 -16.35 8.55
CA CYS A 131 -10.98 -17.34 9.63
C CYS A 131 -12.22 -18.19 9.33
N LEU A 132 -12.17 -18.97 8.26
CA LEU A 132 -13.05 -20.12 8.06
C LEU A 132 -12.17 -21.26 7.54
N GLY A 133 -11.50 -21.90 8.48
CA GLY A 133 -10.55 -22.98 8.24
C GLY A 133 -10.01 -23.52 9.56
N CYS A 134 -10.90 -23.78 10.52
CA CYS A 134 -10.63 -24.86 11.46
C CYS A 134 -10.75 -26.16 10.65
N ASN A 135 -9.65 -26.88 10.52
CA ASN A 135 -9.58 -28.34 10.47
C ASN A 135 -8.16 -28.76 10.85
#